data_AF-A0A3D2J706-F1
#
_entry.id   AF-A0A3D2J706-F1
#
_cell.length_a   1.000
_cell.length_b   1.000
_cell.length_c   1.000
_cell.angle_alpha   90.00
_cell.angle_beta   90.00
_cell.angle_gamma   90.00
#
_symmetry.space_group_name_H-M   'P 1'
#
loop_
_entity.id
_entity.type
_entity.pdbx_description
1 polymer ?
#
loop_
_entity_poly.entity_id
_entity_poly.type
_entity_poly.pdbx_seq_one_letter_code
_entity_poly.pdbx_strand_id
1 'polypeptide(L)'
;MHSMRKLAPETLDPSLVIQAYAQGVFPMADRWGRIHWYAPDPRAILEHENLHVSHSLRATLHKGIYDVQIDTAFEQVMRCCAERCDGDETWI
;
A
#
# COMPACT_ATOMS: atom_id res chain seq x y z
N MET A 1 -7.13 33.77 12.31
CA MET A 1 -7.25 33.18 10.95
C MET A 1 -5.85 32.76 10.51
N HIS A 2 -5.41 31.58 10.92
CA HIS A 2 -4.08 31.06 10.55
C HIS A 2 -4.11 30.59 9.10
N SER A 3 -3.35 31.29 8.25
CA SER A 3 -3.14 30.94 6.86
C SER A 3 -2.50 29.54 6.78
N MET A 4 -3.30 28.55 6.38
CA MET A 4 -2.80 27.24 5.99
C MET A 4 -2.05 27.40 4.67
N ARG A 5 -0.74 27.67 4.75
CA ARG A 5 0.17 27.40 3.63
C ARG A 5 0.00 25.92 3.29
N LYS A 6 -0.55 25.63 2.09
CA LYS A 6 -0.39 24.31 1.47
C LYS A 6 1.12 24.08 1.37
N LEU A 7 1.66 23.25 2.25
CA LEU A 7 3.04 22.77 2.13
C LEU A 7 3.06 21.96 0.82
N ALA A 8 4.04 22.23 -0.04
CA ALA A 8 4.27 21.39 -1.21
C ALA A 8 4.50 19.95 -0.70
N PRO A 9 3.94 18.93 -1.39
CA PRO A 9 4.16 17.54 -0.98
C PRO A 9 5.67 17.29 -0.94
N GLU A 10 6.13 16.71 0.17
CA GLU A 10 7.51 16.31 0.33
C GLU A 10 7.85 15.31 -0.79
N THR A 11 8.84 15.63 -1.62
CA THR A 11 9.19 14.77 -2.76
C THR A 11 9.92 13.55 -2.24
N LEU A 12 9.36 12.36 -2.49
CA LEU A 12 10.01 11.09 -2.17
C LEU A 12 11.14 10.84 -3.18
N ASP A 13 12.38 10.97 -2.72
CA ASP A 13 13.54 10.54 -3.49
C ASP A 13 13.55 9.01 -3.63
N PRO A 14 13.60 8.43 -4.85
CA PRO A 14 13.60 6.99 -5.04
C PRO A 14 14.74 6.27 -4.30
N SER A 15 15.92 6.90 -4.21
CA SER A 15 17.07 6.28 -3.54
C SER A 15 16.83 6.17 -2.04
N LEU A 16 16.28 7.22 -1.42
CA LEU A 16 15.85 7.21 -0.02
C LEU A 16 14.81 6.11 0.25
N VAL A 17 13.80 5.99 -0.61
CA VAL A 17 12.75 4.98 -0.46
C VAL A 17 13.36 3.57 -0.48
N ILE A 18 14.21 3.27 -1.46
CA ILE A 18 14.89 1.96 -1.57
C ILE A 18 15.72 1.67 -0.30
N GLN A 19 16.49 2.65 0.17
CA GLN A 19 17.31 2.49 1.39
C GLN A 19 16.46 2.25 2.64
N ALA A 20 15.36 2.98 2.79
CA ALA A 20 14.43 2.80 3.90
C ALA A 20 13.83 1.39 3.91
N TYR A 21 13.31 0.92 2.77
CA TYR A 21 12.77 -0.44 2.67
C TYR A 21 13.81 -1.52 3.02
N ALA A 22 15.06 -1.35 2.57
CA ALA A 22 16.16 -2.26 2.91
C ALA A 22 16.49 -2.30 4.41
N GLN A 23 16.18 -1.22 5.15
CA GLN A 23 16.33 -1.13 6.60
C GLN A 23 15.04 -1.47 7.37
N GLY A 24 14.00 -1.92 6.66
CA GLY A 24 12.70 -2.24 7.27
C GLY A 24 11.85 -1.00 7.61
N VAL A 25 12.14 0.16 7.05
CA VAL A 25 11.36 1.39 7.22
C VAL A 25 10.50 1.64 5.98
N PHE A 26 9.26 2.10 6.15
CA PHE A 26 8.37 2.42 5.02
C PHE A 26 7.64 3.75 5.23
N PRO A 27 7.36 4.52 4.15
CA PRO A 27 6.63 5.77 4.24
C PRO A 27 5.11 5.54 4.23
N MET A 28 4.36 6.35 4.98
CA MET A 28 2.93 6.56 4.77
C MET A 28 2.58 8.03 4.93
N ALA A 29 1.61 8.52 4.16
CA ALA A 29 1.12 9.88 4.28
C ALA A 29 0.02 10.01 5.35
N ASP A 30 -0.07 11.17 5.99
CA ASP A 30 -1.28 11.55 6.71
C ASP A 30 -2.32 12.18 5.77
N ARG A 31 -3.52 12.49 6.30
CA ARG A 31 -4.63 13.11 5.55
C ARG A 31 -4.29 14.47 4.91
N TRP A 32 -3.16 15.09 5.27
CA TRP A 32 -2.70 16.34 4.68
C TRP A 32 -1.59 16.14 3.65
N GLY A 33 -1.26 14.88 3.32
CA GLY A 33 -0.21 14.52 2.38
C GLY A 33 1.21 14.66 2.95
N ARG A 34 1.38 14.72 4.28
CA ARG A 34 2.72 14.73 4.89
C ARG A 34 3.21 13.30 5.06
N ILE A 35 4.44 13.05 4.63
CA ILE A 35 5.06 11.73 4.74
C ILE A 35 5.61 11.52 6.15
N HIS A 36 5.33 10.34 6.70
CA HIS A 36 5.92 9.84 7.93
C HIS A 36 6.60 8.50 7.65
N TRP A 37 7.73 8.23 8.32
CA TRP A 37 8.50 7.00 8.15
C TRP A 37 8.26 6.06 9.35
N TYR A 38 7.87 4.81 9.08
CA TYR A 38 7.44 3.85 10.09
C TYR A 38 8.39 2.65 10.16
N ALA A 39 8.70 2.24 11.40
CA ALA A 39 9.45 1.02 11.71
C ALA A 39 8.75 0.32 12.91
N PRO A 40 7.60 -0.34 12.68
CA PRO A 40 6.78 -0.91 13.75
C PRO A 40 7.47 -2.08 14.46
N ASP A 41 7.28 -2.15 15.77
CA ASP A 41 7.68 -3.25 16.63
C ASP A 41 6.51 -3.58 17.59
N PRO A 42 5.88 -4.77 17.49
CA PRO A 42 6.20 -5.86 16.58
C PRO A 42 5.81 -5.58 15.12
N ARG A 43 6.53 -6.19 14.18
CA ARG A 43 6.23 -6.10 12.74
C ARG A 43 5.31 -7.23 12.30
N ALA A 44 4.23 -6.86 11.60
CA ALA A 44 3.38 -7.83 10.93
C ALA A 44 4.12 -8.48 9.75
N ILE A 45 4.12 -9.81 9.69
CA ILE A 45 4.64 -10.61 8.58
C ILE A 45 3.57 -11.61 8.13
N LEU A 46 3.61 -11.99 6.85
CA LEU A 46 2.82 -13.09 6.30
C LEU A 46 3.78 -14.23 5.95
N GLU A 47 3.70 -15.32 6.71
CA GLU A 47 4.48 -16.52 6.42
C GLU A 47 3.85 -17.27 5.25
N HIS A 48 4.55 -17.33 4.13
CA HIS A 48 4.05 -17.91 2.88
C HIS A 48 3.56 -19.36 3.04
N GLU A 49 4.33 -20.19 3.76
CA GLU A 49 4.01 -21.61 3.99
C GLU A 49 2.74 -21.81 4.85
N ASN A 50 2.36 -20.79 5.62
CA ASN A 50 1.24 -20.81 6.56
C ASN A 50 0.06 -19.96 6.06
N LEU A 51 0.02 -19.61 4.77
CA LEU A 51 -1.09 -18.85 4.20
C LEU A 51 -2.41 -19.61 4.34
N HIS A 52 -3.32 -19.07 5.15
CA HIS A 52 -4.65 -19.64 5.31
C HIS A 52 -5.54 -19.31 4.10
N VAL A 53 -5.79 -20.30 3.24
CA VAL A 53 -6.76 -20.21 2.15
C VAL A 53 -8.09 -20.79 2.61
N SER A 54 -9.10 -19.93 2.81
CA SER A 54 -10.43 -20.37 3.23
C SER A 54 -11.07 -21.29 2.18
N HIS A 55 -12.00 -22.14 2.63
CA HIS A 55 -12.71 -23.06 1.73
C HIS A 55 -13.46 -22.33 0.61
N SER A 56 -14.10 -21.20 0.91
CA SER A 56 -14.82 -20.37 -0.07
C SER A 56 -13.88 -19.71 -1.08
N LEU A 57 -12.69 -19.26 -0.65
CA LEU A 57 -11.68 -18.72 -1.55
C LEU A 57 -11.16 -19.81 -2.49
N ARG A 58 -10.82 -21.00 -1.97
CA ARG A 58 -10.39 -22.13 -2.80
C ARG A 58 -11.43 -22.51 -3.84
N ALA A 59 -12.71 -22.59 -3.44
CA ALA A 59 -13.80 -22.87 -4.37
C ALA A 59 -13.95 -21.77 -5.45
N THR A 60 -13.69 -20.51 -5.11
CA THR A 60 -13.73 -19.39 -6.06
C THR A 60 -12.57 -19.48 -7.06
N LEU A 61 -11.36 -19.76 -6.59
CA LEU A 61 -10.17 -19.92 -7.46
C LEU A 61 -10.34 -21.08 -8.46
N HIS A 62 -10.92 -22.20 -8.03
CA HIS A 62 -11.17 -23.36 -8.89
C HIS A 62 -12.14 -23.08 -10.05
N LYS A 63 -12.93 -21.99 -10.00
CA LYS A 63 -13.81 -21.62 -11.12
C LYS A 63 -13.04 -21.08 -12.33
N GLY A 64 -11.76 -20.70 -12.18
CA GLY A 64 -10.96 -20.16 -13.28
C GLY A 64 -11.50 -18.86 -13.86
N ILE A 65 -12.24 -18.08 -13.05
CA ILE A 65 -12.90 -16.82 -13.49
C ILE A 65 -11.98 -15.60 -13.40
N TYR A 66 -10.77 -15.76 -12.90
CA TYR A 66 -9.76 -14.71 -12.79
C TYR A 66 -8.53 -15.08 -13.61
N ASP A 67 -8.02 -14.11 -14.35
CA ASP A 67 -6.69 -14.16 -14.96
C ASP A 67 -5.74 -13.32 -14.10
N VAL A 68 -4.59 -13.90 -13.73
CA VAL A 68 -3.62 -13.26 -12.84
C VAL A 68 -2.36 -12.98 -13.65
N GLN A 69 -2.02 -11.70 -13.74
CA GLN A 69 -0.88 -11.19 -14.49
C GLN A 69 0.02 -10.37 -13.54
N ILE A 70 1.31 -10.33 -13.85
CA ILE A 70 2.31 -9.61 -13.03
C ILE A 70 2.84 -8.43 -13.85
N ASP A 71 2.91 -7.26 -13.23
CA ASP A 71 3.48 -6.02 -13.78
C ASP A 71 2.90 -5.54 -15.13
N THR A 72 1.64 -5.86 -15.43
CA THR A 72 0.99 -5.45 -16.69
C THR A 72 0.27 -4.10 -16.62
N ALA A 73 -0.09 -3.62 -15.42
CA ALA A 73 -0.90 -2.41 -15.24
C ALA A 73 -0.64 -1.70 -13.90
N PHE A 74 0.63 -1.50 -13.52
CA PHE A 74 1.01 -0.98 -12.19
C PHE A 74 0.29 0.31 -11.78
N GLU A 75 0.31 1.34 -12.64
CA GLU A 75 -0.34 2.63 -12.31
C GLU A 75 -1.85 2.48 -12.11
N GLN A 76 -2.51 1.66 -12.92
CA GLN A 76 -3.94 1.41 -12.80
C GLN A 76 -4.27 0.71 -11.47
N VAL A 77 -3.49 -0.31 -11.10
CA VAL A 77 -3.64 -1.02 -9.83
C VAL A 77 -3.46 -0.04 -8.66
N MET A 78 -2.42 0.79 -8.69
CA MET A 78 -2.16 1.80 -7.66
C MET A 78 -3.33 2.80 -7.51
N ARG A 79 -3.88 3.31 -8.62
CA ARG A 79 -5.03 4.23 -8.59
C ARG A 79 -6.28 3.57 -8.02
N CYS A 80 -6.55 2.31 -8.38
CA CYS A 80 -7.67 1.57 -7.80
C CYS A 80 -7.48 1.27 -6.30
N CYS A 81 -6.24 1.13 -5.82
CA CYS A 81 -5.97 1.04 -4.38
C CYS A 81 -6.25 2.35 -3.63
N ALA A 82 -6.06 3.50 -4.28
CA ALA A 82 -6.36 4.81 -3.71
C ALA A 82 -7.88 5.10 -3.64
N GLU A 83 -8.62 4.62 -4.65
CA GLU A 83 -10.08 4.84 -4.82
C GLU A 83 -10.91 3.68 -4.22
N ARG A 84 -10.81 3.41 -2.92
CA ARG A 84 -11.56 2.29 -2.31
C ARG A 84 -13.07 2.55 -2.29
N CYS A 85 -13.84 1.53 -2.67
CA CYS A 85 -15.31 1.59 -2.76
C CYS A 85 -16.03 1.68 -1.40
N ASP A 86 -15.35 1.42 -0.29
CA ASP A 86 -15.90 1.47 1.08
C ASP A 86 -15.97 2.90 1.64
N GLY A 87 -15.39 3.88 0.93
CA GLY A 87 -15.43 5.31 1.29
C GLY A 87 -14.43 5.72 2.36
N ASP A 88 -13.56 4.80 2.80
CA ASP A 88 -12.49 5.11 3.73
C ASP A 88 -11.35 5.85 3.02
N GLU A 89 -10.86 6.93 3.63
CA GLU A 89 -9.67 7.64 3.15
C GLU A 89 -8.45 6.70 3.22
N THR A 90 -7.74 6.58 2.10
CA THR A 90 -6.43 5.91 2.06
C THR A 90 -5.31 6.94 2.15
N TRP A 91 -4.08 6.48 2.38
CA TRP A 91 -2.89 7.34 2.41
C TRP A 91 -2.27 7.57 1.02
N ILE A 92 -2.82 6.95 -0.03
CA ILE A 92 -2.30 6.96 -1.40
C ILE A 92 -2.94 8.09 -2.19
#